data_AF-A0A7K4B3I0-F1
#
_entry.id   AF-A0A7K4B3I0-F1
#
_cell.length_a   1.000
_cell.length_b   1.000
_cell.length_c   1.000
_cell.angle_alpha   90.00
_cell.angle_beta   90.00
_cell.angle_gamma   90.00
#
_symmetry.space_group_name_H-M   'P 1'
#
loop_
_entity.id
_entity.type
_entity.pdbx_description
1 polymer ?
#
loop_
_entity_poly.entity_id
_entity_poly.type
_entity_poly.pdbx_seq_one_letter_code
_entity_poly.pdbx_strand_id
1 'polypeptide(L)'
;MEKSIDEINRRIRDGSARVVTADEMPDIVSELGEEGALQEVDVVTTGTFGAMCSSGAFLNFGHAEPPIKMERIWLNDVEAYGGIAAVDTYIGATNKSVTRMESYGGAHVIEDFISGKSIELRAQSSGSDCYPRRSITTELRLEDLNQAIMVNPRNAYQRYDAAVNTSEDTLYTYMGTLLPHNANVTFSGAGTLNPICNDPNLRLIGSGVPILLGGAQGMVIGEGTQHSSAGSFATLMTTADMTEMNTDFLRAAIMYRYGPTLYLGVGIPLPVLDIETVRRTAVRDSDIMISIKDFGVPSRSRPVIGQVSYADLKSGTIELNNEEITTSSLSSFRRAKMVANTLKRWIEEGQMTLCLPTRFIDTSKQAKPMRETRKVVLVQEIMQRKVVTIKEGQEITEAARKLLKGETNHLPVLNEQGRLTGVITTFDIAKAVARPERKVKVQDIMTRNVITTQADEPIDIAAQKLEHHRISALPVVDAQNQCIAILHASDLGKLFKPGGGRP
;
A
#
# COMPACT_ATOMS: atom_id res chain seq x y z
N MET A 1 -13.92 -20.69 34.05
CA MET A 1 -14.28 -19.41 34.72
C MET A 1 -14.69 -18.42 33.63
N GLU A 2 -15.66 -17.53 33.84
CA GLU A 2 -15.96 -16.45 32.88
C GLU A 2 -15.99 -15.12 33.62
N LYS A 3 -15.25 -14.13 33.13
CA LYS A 3 -15.24 -12.76 33.64
C LYS A 3 -16.26 -11.93 32.87
N SER A 4 -16.94 -11.01 33.54
CA SER A 4 -17.82 -10.06 32.86
C SER A 4 -17.07 -8.76 32.52
N ILE A 5 -17.51 -8.07 31.47
CA ILE A 5 -16.96 -6.75 31.13
C ILE A 5 -17.18 -5.72 32.26
N ASP A 6 -18.29 -5.84 32.99
CA ASP A 6 -18.62 -4.97 34.13
C ASP A 6 -17.69 -5.21 35.33
N GLU A 7 -17.32 -6.46 35.57
CA GLU A 7 -16.32 -6.84 36.57
C GLU A 7 -14.95 -6.25 36.22
N ILE A 8 -14.48 -6.44 34.99
CA ILE A 8 -13.20 -5.88 34.52
C ILE A 8 -13.23 -4.35 34.65
N ASN A 9 -14.29 -3.69 34.19
CA ASN A 9 -14.42 -2.24 34.32
C ASN A 9 -14.50 -1.75 35.77
N ARG A 10 -15.02 -2.56 36.70
CA ARG A 10 -14.97 -2.25 38.13
C ARG A 10 -13.53 -2.28 38.63
N ARG A 11 -12.78 -3.33 38.26
CA ARG A 11 -11.35 -3.48 38.60
C ARG A 11 -10.48 -2.39 37.99
N ILE A 12 -10.84 -1.88 36.80
CA ILE A 12 -10.16 -0.74 36.18
C ILE A 12 -10.40 0.52 37.03
N ARG A 13 -11.64 0.78 37.45
CA ARG A 13 -12.00 1.96 38.24
C ARG A 13 -11.40 1.96 39.65
N ASP A 14 -11.20 0.80 40.26
CA ASP A 14 -10.60 0.68 41.60
C ASP A 14 -9.07 0.48 41.57
N GLY A 15 -8.46 0.40 40.37
CA GLY A 15 -7.02 0.24 40.18
C GLY A 15 -6.49 -1.18 40.45
N SER A 16 -7.35 -2.18 40.58
CA SER A 16 -6.97 -3.58 40.82
C SER A 16 -6.89 -4.45 39.56
N ALA A 17 -7.18 -3.89 38.38
CA ALA A 17 -7.10 -4.62 37.11
C ALA A 17 -5.65 -4.95 36.74
N ARG A 18 -5.39 -6.21 36.39
CA ARG A 18 -4.09 -6.64 35.86
C ARG A 18 -4.10 -6.51 34.34
N VAL A 19 -3.36 -5.53 33.84
CA VAL A 19 -3.23 -5.25 32.40
C VAL A 19 -1.87 -5.71 31.91
N VAL A 20 -1.85 -6.40 30.78
CA VAL A 20 -0.62 -6.90 30.15
C VAL A 20 -0.61 -6.50 28.68
N THR A 21 0.56 -6.53 28.05
CA THR A 21 0.71 -6.37 26.61
C THR A 21 0.66 -7.71 25.90
N ALA A 22 0.25 -7.72 24.64
CA ALA A 22 0.14 -8.98 23.88
C ALA A 22 1.49 -9.71 23.71
N ASP A 23 2.63 -9.02 23.80
CA ASP A 23 3.95 -9.68 23.82
C ASP A 23 4.36 -10.27 25.17
N GLU A 24 3.69 -9.90 26.27
CA GLU A 24 3.86 -10.52 27.60
C GLU A 24 2.96 -11.76 27.79
N MET A 25 1.81 -11.78 27.12
CA MET A 25 0.76 -12.79 27.34
C MET A 25 1.20 -14.24 27.07
N PRO A 26 1.96 -14.57 25.99
CA PRO A 26 2.39 -15.94 25.74
C PRO A 26 3.25 -16.54 26.87
N ASP A 27 4.09 -15.72 27.49
CA ASP A 27 4.97 -16.16 28.58
C ASP A 27 4.16 -16.36 29.87
N ILE A 28 3.19 -15.49 30.15
CA ILE A 28 2.24 -15.68 31.26
C ILE A 28 1.46 -17.00 31.13
N VAL A 29 0.97 -17.32 29.92
CA VAL A 29 0.27 -18.60 29.69
C VAL A 29 1.22 -19.79 29.83
N SER A 30 2.48 -19.64 29.43
CA SER A 30 3.49 -20.70 29.57
C SER A 30 3.81 -20.99 31.04
N GLU A 31 3.80 -19.97 31.90
CA GLU A 31 4.10 -20.08 33.33
C GLU A 31 2.90 -20.53 34.18
N LEU A 32 1.72 -19.94 33.94
CA LEU A 32 0.53 -20.13 34.79
C LEU A 32 -0.48 -21.12 34.22
N GLY A 33 -0.32 -21.55 32.96
CA GLY A 33 -1.34 -22.24 32.21
C GLY A 33 -2.52 -21.34 31.82
N GLU A 34 -3.41 -21.85 30.97
CA GLU A 34 -4.53 -21.06 30.42
C GLU A 34 -5.51 -20.60 31.52
N GLU A 35 -5.86 -21.48 32.46
CA GLU A 35 -6.79 -21.15 33.56
C GLU A 35 -6.16 -20.17 34.57
N GLY A 36 -4.87 -20.32 34.87
CA GLY A 36 -4.14 -19.39 35.73
C GLY A 36 -4.03 -18.01 35.09
N ALA A 37 -3.73 -17.94 33.79
CA ALA A 37 -3.72 -16.69 33.05
C ALA A 37 -5.11 -16.03 32.99
N LEU A 38 -6.18 -16.81 32.80
CA LEU A 38 -7.56 -16.31 32.83
C LEU A 38 -7.92 -15.71 34.19
N GLN A 39 -7.54 -16.34 35.29
CA GLN A 39 -7.80 -15.84 36.63
C GLN A 39 -7.07 -14.51 36.87
N GLU A 40 -5.79 -14.46 36.50
CA GLU A 40 -4.90 -13.37 36.82
C GLU A 40 -5.06 -12.13 35.92
N VAL A 41 -5.14 -12.31 34.60
CA VAL A 41 -5.11 -11.21 33.63
C VAL A 41 -6.53 -10.73 33.34
N ASP A 42 -6.74 -9.42 33.38
CA ASP A 42 -8.04 -8.81 33.06
C ASP A 42 -8.07 -8.23 31.64
N VAL A 43 -6.95 -7.69 31.16
CA VAL A 43 -6.89 -7.01 29.87
C VAL A 43 -5.56 -7.28 29.18
N VAL A 44 -5.62 -7.62 27.89
CA VAL A 44 -4.46 -7.68 26.99
C VAL A 44 -4.49 -6.47 26.06
N THR A 45 -3.45 -5.66 26.07
CA THR A 45 -3.31 -4.49 25.21
C THR A 45 -2.48 -4.82 23.98
N THR A 46 -2.97 -4.38 22.83
CA THR A 46 -2.36 -4.62 21.53
C THR A 46 -1.91 -3.29 20.91
N GLY A 47 -1.06 -3.36 19.89
CA GLY A 47 -0.52 -2.16 19.25
C GLY A 47 0.02 -2.44 17.85
N THR A 48 -0.21 -1.51 16.93
CA THR A 48 0.46 -1.50 15.63
C THR A 48 0.96 -0.10 15.30
N PHE A 49 2.08 -0.01 14.58
CA PHE A 49 2.60 1.24 14.04
C PHE A 49 3.23 0.96 12.68
N GLY A 50 2.54 1.36 11.61
CA GLY A 50 2.97 1.12 10.24
C GLY A 50 2.31 2.09 9.27
N ALA A 51 2.69 2.02 8.00
CA ALA A 51 2.15 2.86 6.95
C ALA A 51 0.66 2.57 6.72
N MET A 52 -0.20 3.51 7.11
CA MET A 52 -1.65 3.47 6.95
C MET A 52 -2.07 4.47 5.87
N CYS A 53 -1.86 4.09 4.60
CA CYS A 53 -2.17 4.96 3.46
C CYS A 53 -3.66 5.38 3.42
N SER A 54 -4.55 4.54 3.95
CA SER A 54 -5.98 4.79 4.05
C SER A 54 -6.36 5.58 5.30
N SER A 55 -5.65 6.68 5.54
CA SER A 55 -5.92 7.64 6.61
C SER A 55 -6.25 9.02 6.05
N GLY A 56 -7.02 9.80 6.80
CA GLY A 56 -7.43 11.14 6.42
C GLY A 56 -8.31 11.79 7.47
N ALA A 57 -8.73 13.02 7.23
CA ALA A 57 -9.46 13.81 8.21
C ALA A 57 -10.57 14.65 7.60
N PHE A 58 -11.69 14.74 8.30
CA PHE A 58 -12.69 15.78 8.10
C PHE A 58 -12.32 17.02 8.90
N LEU A 59 -12.28 18.17 8.22
CA LEU A 59 -11.95 19.47 8.77
C LEU A 59 -13.12 20.43 8.54
N ASN A 60 -13.46 21.23 9.55
CA ASN A 60 -14.40 22.33 9.42
C ASN A 60 -13.69 23.65 9.79
N PHE A 61 -13.58 24.54 8.81
CA PHE A 61 -12.84 25.80 8.95
C PHE A 61 -13.68 26.96 9.53
N GLY A 62 -14.99 26.77 9.70
CA GLY A 62 -15.92 27.87 9.93
C GLY A 62 -16.10 28.76 8.69
N HIS A 63 -17.15 29.60 8.72
CA HIS A 63 -17.40 30.55 7.64
C HIS A 63 -16.50 31.77 7.78
N ALA A 64 -15.95 32.20 6.65
CA ALA A 64 -15.37 33.52 6.51
C ALA A 64 -16.45 34.60 6.39
N GLU A 65 -16.07 35.87 6.52
CA GLU A 65 -16.92 37.02 6.21
C GLU A 65 -16.37 37.73 4.96
N PRO A 66 -17.14 37.87 3.86
CA PRO A 66 -18.45 37.24 3.60
C PRO A 66 -18.36 35.71 3.49
N PRO A 67 -19.48 34.97 3.66
CA PRO A 67 -19.48 33.52 3.65
C PRO A 67 -19.08 32.95 2.28
N ILE A 68 -18.43 31.79 2.32
CA ILE A 68 -17.92 31.05 1.17
C ILE A 68 -18.42 29.62 1.17
N LYS A 69 -18.73 29.09 -0.03
CA LYS A 69 -18.91 27.67 -0.30
C LYS A 69 -17.67 27.18 -1.06
N MET A 70 -16.76 26.53 -0.36
CA MET A 70 -15.49 26.07 -0.89
C MET A 70 -15.71 24.88 -1.84
N GLU A 71 -15.35 25.05 -3.12
CA GLU A 71 -15.50 24.01 -4.16
C GLU A 71 -14.16 23.36 -4.50
N ARG A 72 -13.09 24.16 -4.59
CA ARG A 72 -11.72 23.68 -4.75
C ARG A 72 -10.87 24.20 -3.61
N ILE A 73 -10.11 23.32 -2.97
CA ILE A 73 -9.47 23.59 -1.69
C ILE A 73 -8.05 23.05 -1.72
N TRP A 74 -7.11 23.83 -1.20
CA TRP A 74 -5.73 23.44 -1.02
C TRP A 74 -5.27 23.78 0.39
N LEU A 75 -4.55 22.85 1.01
CA LEU A 75 -3.90 23.00 2.31
C LEU A 75 -2.40 22.84 2.08
N ASN A 76 -1.61 23.92 2.21
CA ASN A 76 -0.18 23.93 1.86
C ASN A 76 0.10 23.32 0.47
N ASP A 77 -0.70 23.72 -0.53
CA ASP A 77 -0.71 23.22 -1.90
C ASP A 77 -1.06 21.72 -2.06
N VAL A 78 -1.59 21.06 -1.03
CA VAL A 78 -2.18 19.72 -1.15
C VAL A 78 -3.68 19.87 -1.38
N GLU A 79 -4.19 19.32 -2.49
CA GLU A 79 -5.62 19.39 -2.78
C GLU A 79 -6.42 18.65 -1.69
N ALA A 80 -7.51 19.26 -1.24
CA ALA A 80 -8.43 18.69 -0.28
C ALA A 80 -9.83 18.62 -0.90
N TYR A 81 -10.58 17.59 -0.55
CA TYR A 81 -11.89 17.33 -1.13
C TYR A 81 -12.95 18.23 -0.48
N GLY A 82 -13.49 19.16 -1.26
CA GLY A 82 -14.70 19.92 -0.93
C GLY A 82 -15.97 19.19 -1.38
N GLY A 83 -17.09 19.90 -1.51
CA GLY A 83 -18.36 19.34 -1.99
C GLY A 83 -19.12 18.49 -0.97
N ILE A 84 -18.61 18.40 0.27
CA ILE A 84 -19.31 17.80 1.42
C ILE A 84 -20.39 18.76 1.93
N ALA A 85 -19.99 20.01 2.17
CA ALA A 85 -20.84 21.14 2.49
C ALA A 85 -20.08 22.45 2.19
N ALA A 86 -20.43 23.57 2.82
CA ALA A 86 -19.87 24.86 2.42
C ALA A 86 -18.42 25.09 2.88
N VAL A 87 -18.04 24.63 4.06
CA VAL A 87 -16.68 24.79 4.61
C VAL A 87 -16.11 23.50 5.20
N ASP A 88 -16.81 22.38 4.98
CA ASP A 88 -16.41 21.03 5.36
C ASP A 88 -15.54 20.41 4.27
N THR A 89 -14.42 19.85 4.69
CA THR A 89 -13.35 19.39 3.81
C THR A 89 -12.81 18.05 4.26
N TYR A 90 -12.48 17.17 3.32
CA TYR A 90 -11.74 15.94 3.61
C TYR A 90 -10.33 15.98 3.01
N ILE A 91 -9.31 15.78 3.84
CA ILE A 91 -7.91 15.65 3.41
C ILE A 91 -7.46 14.19 3.51
N GLY A 92 -7.01 13.61 2.40
CA GLY A 92 -6.47 12.25 2.35
C GLY A 92 -4.95 12.22 2.49
N ALA A 93 -4.42 11.30 3.31
CA ALA A 93 -2.99 11.22 3.61
C ALA A 93 -2.10 11.00 2.37
N THR A 94 -2.61 10.31 1.36
CA THR A 94 -1.86 9.96 0.13
C THR A 94 -1.89 11.04 -0.94
N ASN A 95 -2.62 12.15 -0.73
CA ASN A 95 -2.67 13.18 -1.75
C ASN A 95 -1.34 13.93 -1.83
N LYS A 96 -0.87 14.26 -3.04
CA LYS A 96 0.43 14.91 -3.25
C LYS A 96 0.26 16.43 -3.26
N SER A 97 1.29 17.15 -2.78
CA SER A 97 1.37 18.59 -3.00
C SER A 97 1.57 18.88 -4.49
N VAL A 98 0.87 19.88 -5.03
CA VAL A 98 1.03 20.29 -6.43
C VAL A 98 2.35 21.03 -6.69
N THR A 99 2.96 21.61 -5.65
CA THR A 99 4.24 22.34 -5.74
C THR A 99 5.43 21.51 -5.24
N ARG A 100 5.21 20.58 -4.30
CA ARG A 100 6.24 19.76 -3.64
C ARG A 100 5.97 18.26 -3.78
N MET A 101 5.70 17.80 -5.01
CA MET A 101 5.19 16.46 -5.32
C MET A 101 6.02 15.29 -4.74
N GLU A 102 7.32 15.46 -4.56
CA GLU A 102 8.23 14.41 -4.08
C GLU A 102 8.53 14.46 -2.58
N SER A 103 8.13 15.52 -1.87
CA SER A 103 8.55 15.75 -0.48
C SER A 103 7.42 16.12 0.47
N TYR A 104 6.21 16.38 -0.03
CA TYR A 104 5.09 16.83 0.79
C TYR A 104 3.74 16.34 0.26
N GLY A 105 2.78 16.12 1.16
CA GLY A 105 1.46 15.60 0.82
C GLY A 105 0.49 15.65 2.00
N GLY A 106 -0.68 15.05 1.86
CA GLY A 106 -1.75 15.14 2.85
C GLY A 106 -1.34 14.60 4.23
N ALA A 107 -0.51 13.54 4.28
CA ALA A 107 0.06 13.04 5.53
C ALA A 107 0.87 14.12 6.27
N HIS A 108 1.60 14.96 5.53
CA HIS A 108 2.42 16.04 6.10
C HIS A 108 1.54 17.20 6.56
N VAL A 109 0.46 17.53 5.85
CA VAL A 109 -0.54 18.50 6.33
C VAL A 109 -1.14 18.06 7.65
N ILE A 110 -1.52 16.79 7.77
CA ILE A 110 -2.06 16.20 9.00
C ILE A 110 -1.04 16.27 10.14
N GLU A 111 0.20 15.83 9.91
CA GLU A 111 1.27 15.91 10.92
C GLU A 111 1.60 17.37 11.30
N ASP A 112 1.60 18.29 10.33
CA ASP A 112 1.90 19.70 10.56
C ASP A 112 0.80 20.35 11.43
N PHE A 113 -0.48 20.07 11.18
CA PHE A 113 -1.56 20.50 12.07
C PHE A 113 -1.37 19.97 13.50
N ILE A 114 -1.11 18.66 13.65
CA ILE A 114 -0.97 18.02 14.97
C ILE A 114 0.29 18.48 15.71
N SER A 115 1.35 18.84 14.99
CA SER A 115 2.56 19.44 15.57
C SER A 115 2.41 20.94 15.88
N GLY A 116 1.21 21.50 15.70
CA GLY A 116 0.90 22.90 16.00
C GLY A 116 1.44 23.90 14.98
N LYS A 117 1.80 23.47 13.76
CA LYS A 117 2.20 24.40 12.69
C LYS A 117 0.99 25.05 12.05
N SER A 118 1.23 26.19 11.42
CA SER A 118 0.23 26.87 10.60
C SER A 118 0.20 26.30 9.19
N ILE A 119 -0.99 26.20 8.61
CA ILE A 119 -1.27 25.68 7.27
C ILE A 119 -1.95 26.78 6.46
N GLU A 120 -1.42 27.05 5.27
CA GLU A 120 -2.10 27.92 4.30
C GLU A 120 -3.31 27.20 3.72
N LEU A 121 -4.50 27.76 3.94
CA LEU A 121 -5.73 27.39 3.29
C LEU A 121 -5.98 28.32 2.10
N ARG A 122 -6.08 27.74 0.90
CA ARG A 122 -6.59 28.41 -0.30
C ARG A 122 -7.87 27.73 -0.76
N ALA A 123 -8.93 28.49 -0.99
CA ALA A 123 -10.17 27.96 -1.55
C ALA A 123 -10.76 28.84 -2.65
N GLN A 124 -11.43 28.19 -3.60
CA GLN A 124 -12.13 28.80 -4.72
C GLN A 124 -13.59 28.36 -4.73
N SER A 125 -14.46 29.26 -5.21
CA SER A 125 -15.90 29.07 -5.33
C SER A 125 -16.43 29.77 -6.58
N SER A 126 -17.42 29.18 -7.23
CA SER A 126 -18.25 29.83 -8.25
C SER A 126 -19.04 31.04 -7.70
N GLY A 127 -19.34 31.03 -6.39
CA GLY A 127 -20.15 32.02 -5.68
C GLY A 127 -21.65 31.82 -5.88
N SER A 128 -22.44 32.22 -4.88
CA SER A 128 -23.90 32.24 -4.94
C SER A 128 -24.47 33.35 -4.05
N ASP A 129 -25.79 33.55 -4.06
CA ASP A 129 -26.44 34.56 -3.20
C ASP A 129 -26.21 34.27 -1.70
N CYS A 130 -26.18 33.00 -1.30
CA CYS A 130 -25.89 32.61 0.09
C CYS A 130 -24.39 32.64 0.43
N TYR A 131 -23.52 32.54 -0.59
CA TYR A 131 -22.07 32.43 -0.43
C TYR A 131 -21.36 33.31 -1.47
N PRO A 132 -21.40 34.65 -1.29
CA PRO A 132 -20.95 35.57 -2.33
C PRO A 132 -19.43 35.58 -2.52
N ARG A 133 -18.67 35.15 -1.52
CA ARG A 133 -17.20 35.13 -1.58
C ARG A 133 -16.72 34.04 -2.54
N ARG A 134 -15.91 34.44 -3.53
CA ARG A 134 -15.39 33.54 -4.59
C ARG A 134 -14.00 32.96 -4.32
N SER A 135 -13.24 33.58 -3.43
CA SER A 135 -11.90 33.11 -3.09
C SER A 135 -11.49 33.51 -1.67
N ILE A 136 -10.66 32.69 -1.06
CA ILE A 136 -9.99 32.98 0.20
C ILE A 136 -8.59 32.36 0.20
N THR A 137 -7.64 33.09 0.75
CA THR A 137 -6.33 32.59 1.16
C THR A 137 -6.11 33.07 2.59
N THR A 138 -5.81 32.16 3.50
CA THR A 138 -5.57 32.46 4.92
C THR A 138 -4.64 31.40 5.51
N GLU A 139 -4.11 31.66 6.69
CA GLU A 139 -3.35 30.69 7.49
C GLU A 139 -4.19 30.26 8.69
N LEU A 140 -4.15 28.96 9.03
CA LEU A 140 -4.90 28.37 10.15
C LEU A 140 -4.02 27.37 10.90
N ARG A 141 -4.19 27.30 12.22
CA ARG A 141 -3.68 26.24 13.10
C ARG A 141 -4.79 25.25 13.41
N LEU A 142 -4.42 24.12 14.02
CA LEU A 142 -5.39 23.09 14.42
C LEU A 142 -6.43 23.63 15.40
N GLU A 143 -6.03 24.52 16.31
CA GLU A 143 -6.89 25.18 17.29
C GLU A 143 -7.88 26.19 16.70
N ASP A 144 -7.67 26.64 15.46
CA ASP A 144 -8.60 27.54 14.75
C ASP A 144 -9.77 26.77 14.10
N LEU A 145 -9.71 25.43 14.05
CA LEU A 145 -10.73 24.60 13.40
C LEU A 145 -11.88 24.30 14.36
N ASN A 146 -13.12 24.37 13.88
CA ASN A 146 -14.29 23.98 14.67
C ASN A 146 -14.31 22.46 14.93
N GLN A 147 -13.89 21.69 13.93
CA GLN A 147 -13.75 20.23 14.02
C GLN A 147 -12.53 19.78 13.22
N ALA A 148 -11.78 18.86 13.80
CA ALA A 148 -10.71 18.15 13.14
C ALA A 148 -10.78 16.67 13.53
N ILE A 149 -11.43 15.86 12.68
CA ILE A 149 -11.79 14.49 13.01
C ILE A 149 -11.04 13.56 12.07
N MET A 150 -10.11 12.77 12.60
CA MET A 150 -9.44 11.75 11.80
C MET A 150 -10.43 10.62 11.58
N VAL A 151 -10.70 10.30 10.31
CA VAL A 151 -11.58 9.18 9.93
C VAL A 151 -10.86 8.36 8.88
N ASN A 152 -10.47 7.15 9.30
CA ASN A 152 -9.64 6.27 8.50
C ASN A 152 -10.50 5.11 7.98
N PRO A 153 -10.77 5.05 6.67
CA PRO A 153 -11.62 3.99 6.10
C PRO A 153 -11.00 2.60 6.22
N ARG A 154 -9.70 2.48 6.52
CA ARG A 154 -9.03 1.17 6.64
C ARG A 154 -7.72 1.28 7.42
N ASN A 155 -7.69 0.67 8.60
CA ASN A 155 -6.55 0.58 9.52
C ASN A 155 -6.48 -0.85 10.12
N ALA A 156 -5.42 -1.12 10.90
CA ALA A 156 -5.21 -2.36 11.67
C ALA A 156 -5.47 -3.64 10.86
N TYR A 157 -4.66 -3.89 9.83
CA TYR A 157 -4.77 -5.09 9.01
C TYR A 157 -4.48 -6.35 9.82
N GLN A 158 -5.27 -7.41 9.63
CA GLN A 158 -5.07 -8.70 10.31
C GLN A 158 -3.74 -9.32 9.97
N ARG A 159 -3.53 -9.68 8.71
CA ARG A 159 -2.24 -10.15 8.20
C ARG A 159 -1.95 -9.43 6.91
N TYR A 160 -0.73 -8.88 6.82
CA TYR A 160 -0.24 -8.29 5.59
C TYR A 160 0.65 -9.31 4.88
N ASP A 161 0.55 -9.41 3.56
CA ASP A 161 1.46 -10.26 2.80
C ASP A 161 2.89 -9.70 2.82
N ALA A 162 3.88 -10.57 2.79
CA ALA A 162 5.25 -10.20 2.46
C ALA A 162 5.37 -10.01 0.94
N ALA A 163 6.23 -9.09 0.51
CA ALA A 163 6.38 -8.71 -0.88
C ALA A 163 7.79 -8.98 -1.38
N VAL A 164 7.86 -9.53 -2.59
CA VAL A 164 9.10 -9.83 -3.32
C VAL A 164 8.90 -9.46 -4.78
N ASN A 165 9.98 -9.45 -5.56
CA ASN A 165 9.95 -9.10 -6.97
C ASN A 165 10.81 -10.08 -7.78
N THR A 166 10.15 -10.96 -8.54
CA THR A 166 10.85 -11.91 -9.43
C THR A 166 11.29 -11.29 -10.75
N SER A 167 10.83 -10.07 -11.07
CA SER A 167 11.12 -9.41 -12.34
C SER A 167 12.54 -8.84 -12.40
N GLU A 168 12.94 -8.41 -13.60
CA GLU A 168 14.24 -7.81 -13.91
C GLU A 168 14.38 -6.37 -13.41
N ASP A 169 13.25 -5.67 -13.23
CA ASP A 169 13.23 -4.24 -12.94
C ASP A 169 13.00 -3.98 -11.45
N THR A 170 13.63 -2.94 -10.90
CA THR A 170 13.36 -2.52 -9.51
C THR A 170 11.95 -1.95 -9.40
N LEU A 171 11.17 -2.45 -8.45
CA LEU A 171 9.81 -1.97 -8.21
C LEU A 171 9.78 -1.00 -7.03
N TYR A 172 9.08 0.11 -7.22
CA TYR A 172 8.82 1.10 -6.18
C TYR A 172 7.36 1.05 -5.79
N THR A 173 7.07 0.53 -4.60
CA THR A 173 5.71 0.15 -4.20
C THR A 173 5.35 0.71 -2.81
N TYR A 174 4.09 0.50 -2.38
CA TYR A 174 3.72 0.73 -0.97
C TYR A 174 4.40 -0.25 -0.01
N MET A 175 4.96 -1.34 -0.52
CA MET A 175 5.82 -2.26 0.21
C MET A 175 7.29 -1.81 0.18
N GLY A 176 7.56 -0.54 -0.13
CA GLY A 176 8.92 -0.04 -0.29
C GLY A 176 9.55 -0.47 -1.62
N THR A 177 10.88 -0.43 -1.66
CA THR A 177 11.66 -0.79 -2.85
C THR A 177 11.90 -2.29 -2.87
N LEU A 178 11.43 -2.96 -3.92
CA LEU A 178 11.65 -4.37 -4.17
C LEU A 178 12.69 -4.51 -5.29
N LEU A 179 13.81 -5.13 -4.95
CA LEU A 179 14.93 -5.34 -5.84
C LEU A 179 14.64 -6.49 -6.82
N PRO A 180 15.22 -6.47 -8.03
CA PRO A 180 15.06 -7.54 -9.02
C PRO A 180 15.45 -8.92 -8.49
N HIS A 181 14.95 -9.96 -9.15
CA HIS A 181 15.37 -11.35 -8.94
C HIS A 181 15.30 -11.83 -7.48
N ASN A 182 14.25 -11.43 -6.75
CA ASN A 182 14.05 -11.76 -5.35
C ASN A 182 15.16 -11.28 -4.41
N ALA A 183 15.94 -10.26 -4.77
CA ALA A 183 17.07 -9.83 -3.94
C ALA A 183 16.69 -9.26 -2.56
N ASN A 184 15.41 -8.97 -2.31
CA ASN A 184 14.90 -8.69 -0.96
C ASN A 184 13.43 -9.07 -0.79
N VAL A 185 13.03 -9.27 0.47
CA VAL A 185 11.64 -9.38 0.90
C VAL A 185 11.31 -8.25 1.85
N THR A 186 10.17 -7.60 1.65
CA THR A 186 9.66 -6.58 2.57
C THR A 186 8.36 -7.03 3.21
N PHE A 187 8.11 -6.61 4.44
CA PHE A 187 6.88 -6.97 5.15
C PHE A 187 6.42 -5.83 6.06
N SER A 188 5.16 -5.88 6.46
CA SER A 188 4.56 -4.88 7.35
C SER A 188 3.67 -5.57 8.39
N GLY A 189 3.64 -5.04 9.60
CA GLY A 189 2.82 -5.55 10.69
C GLY A 189 3.44 -5.35 12.07
N ALA A 190 2.78 -5.88 13.09
CA ALA A 190 3.27 -5.86 14.46
C ALA A 190 3.40 -7.27 15.05
N GLY A 191 3.22 -8.32 14.24
CA GLY A 191 3.31 -9.72 14.68
C GLY A 191 2.39 -9.99 15.87
N THR A 192 2.96 -10.56 16.93
CA THR A 192 2.31 -10.79 18.24
C THR A 192 1.57 -9.58 18.81
N LEU A 193 2.00 -8.34 18.53
CA LEU A 193 1.31 -7.14 19.04
C LEU A 193 0.07 -6.75 18.20
N ASN A 194 -0.16 -7.36 17.04
CA ASN A 194 -1.24 -6.96 16.14
C ASN A 194 -2.63 -7.22 16.78
N PRO A 195 -3.52 -6.21 16.84
CA PRO A 195 -4.84 -6.36 17.44
C PRO A 195 -5.66 -7.54 16.91
N ILE A 196 -5.78 -7.67 15.58
CA ILE A 196 -6.64 -8.68 14.97
C ILE A 196 -5.95 -10.06 14.92
N CYS A 197 -4.62 -10.14 14.97
CA CYS A 197 -3.97 -11.43 15.21
C CYS A 197 -4.38 -12.04 16.57
N ASN A 198 -4.65 -11.17 17.56
CA ASN A 198 -5.07 -11.56 18.91
C ASN A 198 -6.60 -11.71 19.07
N ASP A 199 -7.38 -11.31 18.06
CA ASP A 199 -8.83 -11.55 17.97
C ASP A 199 -9.23 -11.85 16.51
N PRO A 200 -8.78 -12.99 15.94
CA PRO A 200 -8.90 -13.25 14.50
C PRO A 200 -10.33 -13.44 14.02
N ASN A 201 -11.27 -13.68 14.94
CA ASN A 201 -12.69 -13.84 14.68
C ASN A 201 -13.50 -12.59 15.07
N LEU A 202 -12.85 -11.48 15.43
CA LEU A 202 -13.47 -10.19 15.75
C LEU A 202 -14.60 -10.31 16.80
N ARG A 203 -14.36 -11.13 17.83
CA ARG A 203 -15.30 -11.34 18.95
C ARG A 203 -15.32 -10.15 19.90
N LEU A 204 -14.16 -9.53 20.09
CA LEU A 204 -13.92 -8.42 21.02
C LEU A 204 -13.74 -7.10 20.27
N ILE A 205 -13.36 -7.16 18.98
CA ILE A 205 -13.14 -6.00 18.12
C ILE A 205 -14.36 -5.77 17.20
N GLY A 206 -14.94 -4.57 17.25
CA GLY A 206 -16.06 -4.19 16.38
C GLY A 206 -16.56 -2.78 16.66
N SER A 207 -17.73 -2.42 16.14
CA SER A 207 -18.29 -1.07 16.24
C SER A 207 -18.40 -0.63 17.71
N GLY A 208 -17.91 0.57 18.03
CA GLY A 208 -17.99 1.19 19.35
C GLY A 208 -16.87 0.83 20.33
N VAL A 209 -15.99 -0.12 19.97
CA VAL A 209 -14.85 -0.49 20.83
C VAL A 209 -13.86 0.69 20.93
N PRO A 210 -13.49 1.13 22.15
CA PRO A 210 -12.54 2.21 22.35
C PRO A 210 -11.13 1.77 21.96
N ILE A 211 -10.36 2.69 21.39
CA ILE A 211 -8.99 2.43 20.93
C ILE A 211 -8.08 3.60 21.27
N LEU A 212 -6.77 3.37 21.22
CA LEU A 212 -5.79 4.42 21.03
C LEU A 212 -5.60 4.62 19.52
N LEU A 213 -5.81 5.83 19.02
CA LEU A 213 -5.57 6.20 17.62
C LEU A 213 -4.73 7.47 17.55
N GLY A 214 -3.49 7.39 17.04
CA GLY A 214 -2.64 8.57 16.89
C GLY A 214 -2.34 9.31 18.21
N GLY A 215 -2.44 8.61 19.34
CA GLY A 215 -2.23 9.19 20.68
C GLY A 215 -3.49 9.77 21.33
N ALA A 216 -4.63 9.78 20.62
CA ALA A 216 -5.92 10.18 21.14
C ALA A 216 -6.78 8.96 21.50
N GLN A 217 -7.79 9.16 22.36
CA GLN A 217 -8.85 8.18 22.55
C GLN A 217 -9.79 8.20 21.35
N GLY A 218 -9.90 7.06 20.69
CA GLY A 218 -10.73 6.86 19.50
C GLY A 218 -11.72 5.72 19.66
N MET A 219 -12.34 5.35 18.55
CA MET A 219 -13.16 4.14 18.48
C MET A 219 -13.04 3.45 17.13
N VAL A 220 -13.35 2.16 17.11
CA VAL A 220 -13.68 1.41 15.91
C VAL A 220 -15.09 1.79 15.46
N ILE A 221 -15.22 2.31 14.23
CA ILE A 221 -16.53 2.59 13.61
C ILE A 221 -17.20 1.28 13.17
N GLY A 222 -16.41 0.34 12.65
CA GLY A 222 -16.87 -0.94 12.12
C GLY A 222 -15.85 -1.56 11.18
N GLU A 223 -16.35 -2.32 10.20
CA GLU A 223 -15.49 -2.91 9.16
C GLU A 223 -14.81 -1.83 8.31
N GLY A 224 -13.54 -2.05 7.99
CA GLY A 224 -12.81 -1.21 7.06
C GLY A 224 -13.18 -1.48 5.60
N THR A 225 -12.82 -0.56 4.72
CA THR A 225 -12.85 -0.80 3.28
C THR A 225 -11.89 -1.92 2.89
N GLN A 226 -12.19 -2.64 1.79
CA GLN A 226 -11.45 -3.84 1.36
C GLN A 226 -11.34 -4.94 2.44
N HIS A 227 -12.20 -4.92 3.46
CA HIS A 227 -12.26 -5.96 4.48
C HIS A 227 -12.55 -7.33 3.85
N SER A 228 -11.74 -8.33 4.20
CA SER A 228 -11.87 -9.69 3.69
C SER A 228 -11.44 -10.70 4.76
N SER A 229 -12.20 -10.77 5.86
CA SER A 229 -11.91 -11.66 7.00
C SER A 229 -11.86 -13.14 6.60
N ALA A 230 -12.71 -13.60 5.69
CA ALA A 230 -12.65 -14.98 5.20
C ALA A 230 -11.34 -15.33 4.47
N GLY A 231 -10.57 -14.33 4.04
CA GLY A 231 -9.21 -14.48 3.48
C GLY A 231 -8.09 -14.07 4.44
N SER A 232 -8.37 -14.01 5.75
CA SER A 232 -7.43 -13.54 6.79
C SER A 232 -6.90 -12.11 6.57
N PHE A 233 -7.69 -11.26 5.92
CA PHE A 233 -7.37 -9.87 5.61
C PHE A 233 -8.46 -8.94 6.16
N ALA A 234 -8.84 -9.13 7.43
CA ALA A 234 -9.71 -8.20 8.12
C ALA A 234 -9.05 -6.82 8.29
N THR A 235 -9.86 -5.77 8.23
CA THR A 235 -9.47 -4.38 8.43
C THR A 235 -10.56 -3.62 9.19
N LEU A 236 -10.19 -2.53 9.86
CA LEU A 236 -11.09 -1.72 10.67
C LEU A 236 -11.21 -0.30 10.13
N MET A 237 -12.41 0.27 10.19
CA MET A 237 -12.62 1.71 10.07
C MET A 237 -12.49 2.33 11.46
N THR A 238 -11.73 3.40 11.59
CA THR A 238 -11.42 4.03 12.90
C THR A 238 -11.64 5.53 12.87
N THR A 239 -11.91 6.11 14.03
CA THR A 239 -12.05 7.57 14.20
C THR A 239 -11.52 8.03 15.55
N ALA A 240 -11.00 9.26 15.59
CA ALA A 240 -10.63 9.98 16.80
C ALA A 240 -10.54 11.49 16.53
N ASP A 241 -10.58 12.28 17.60
CA ASP A 241 -10.34 13.72 17.56
C ASP A 241 -8.85 14.00 17.30
N MET A 242 -8.53 14.79 16.28
CA MET A 242 -7.15 15.16 15.96
C MET A 242 -6.54 16.14 16.96
N THR A 243 -7.37 16.91 17.67
CA THR A 243 -6.89 17.89 18.66
C THR A 243 -6.25 17.23 19.87
N GLU A 244 -6.57 15.95 20.13
CA GLU A 244 -5.99 15.13 21.19
C GLU A 244 -4.82 14.26 20.71
N MET A 245 -4.47 14.29 19.41
CA MET A 245 -3.39 13.48 18.86
C MET A 245 -2.01 14.08 19.12
N ASN A 246 -0.98 13.25 19.01
CA ASN A 246 0.41 13.72 19.09
C ASN A 246 1.36 12.96 18.16
N THR A 247 2.49 13.58 17.85
CA THR A 247 3.47 13.10 16.87
C THR A 247 4.33 11.90 17.32
N ASP A 248 4.20 11.44 18.56
CA ASP A 248 4.84 10.19 18.97
C ASP A 248 4.14 8.99 18.32
N PHE A 249 2.82 9.10 18.11
CA PHE A 249 1.97 8.04 17.57
C PHE A 249 1.58 8.22 16.11
N LEU A 250 2.14 9.22 15.41
CA LEU A 250 2.00 9.35 13.96
C LEU A 250 3.23 10.00 13.33
N ARG A 251 3.46 9.73 12.04
CA ARG A 251 4.56 10.33 11.28
C ARG A 251 4.25 10.36 9.79
N ALA A 252 4.37 11.52 9.15
CA ALA A 252 4.32 11.57 7.69
C ALA A 252 5.59 10.99 7.09
N ALA A 253 5.45 10.31 5.96
CA ALA A 253 6.56 9.77 5.20
C ALA A 253 6.30 9.87 3.69
N ILE A 254 7.37 9.82 2.91
CA ILE A 254 7.31 9.63 1.46
C ILE A 254 7.93 8.27 1.14
N MET A 255 7.17 7.40 0.49
CA MET A 255 7.70 6.21 -0.15
C MET A 255 8.16 6.60 -1.56
N TYR A 256 9.46 6.45 -1.83
CA TYR A 256 10.08 6.89 -3.09
C TYR A 256 9.32 6.33 -4.30
N ARG A 257 8.97 7.21 -5.25
CA ARG A 257 8.16 6.95 -6.46
C ARG A 257 6.75 6.37 -6.25
N TYR A 258 6.36 6.01 -5.03
CA TYR A 258 4.99 5.66 -4.69
C TYR A 258 4.20 6.90 -4.27
N GLY A 259 4.64 7.59 -3.22
CA GLY A 259 4.02 8.83 -2.75
C GLY A 259 3.95 8.96 -1.22
N PRO A 260 3.23 9.98 -0.73
CA PRO A 260 3.06 10.23 0.69
C PRO A 260 2.21 9.14 1.36
N THR A 261 2.54 8.88 2.62
CA THR A 261 1.82 7.97 3.50
C THR A 261 1.91 8.45 4.95
N LEU A 262 0.95 8.03 5.77
CA LEU A 262 0.94 8.34 7.20
C LEU A 262 1.24 7.06 7.98
N TYR A 263 2.32 7.06 8.73
CA TYR A 263 2.53 6.06 9.77
C TYR A 263 1.64 6.41 10.96
N LEU A 264 0.89 5.43 11.45
CA LEU A 264 -0.11 5.66 12.49
C LEU A 264 -0.13 4.54 13.51
N GLY A 265 -0.15 4.94 14.78
CA GLY A 265 -0.33 4.09 15.94
C GLY A 265 -1.79 3.74 16.17
N VAL A 266 -2.11 2.45 16.25
CA VAL A 266 -3.44 1.95 16.63
C VAL A 266 -3.28 0.90 17.72
N GLY A 267 -3.91 1.10 18.87
CA GLY A 267 -3.93 0.15 19.98
C GLY A 267 -5.36 -0.23 20.35
N ILE A 268 -5.60 -1.52 20.59
CA ILE A 268 -6.94 -2.01 20.95
C ILE A 268 -6.82 -2.86 22.22
N PRO A 269 -7.60 -2.57 23.27
CA PRO A 269 -7.63 -3.40 24.46
C PRO A 269 -8.57 -4.58 24.27
N LEU A 270 -8.11 -5.77 24.65
CA LEU A 270 -8.86 -7.01 24.58
C LEU A 270 -9.18 -7.47 26.00
N PRO A 271 -10.44 -7.37 26.46
CA PRO A 271 -10.83 -7.85 27.78
C PRO A 271 -10.74 -9.38 27.81
N VAL A 272 -10.05 -9.93 28.81
CA VAL A 272 -9.91 -11.38 28.98
C VAL A 272 -11.15 -11.92 29.67
N LEU A 273 -12.14 -12.34 28.86
CA LEU A 273 -13.43 -12.80 29.37
C LEU A 273 -13.47 -14.31 29.63
N ASP A 274 -12.74 -15.07 28.81
CA ASP A 274 -12.81 -16.52 28.77
C ASP A 274 -11.49 -17.15 28.32
N ILE A 275 -11.44 -18.47 28.38
CA ILE A 275 -10.26 -19.27 27.99
C ILE A 275 -9.91 -19.11 26.50
N GLU A 276 -10.90 -18.88 25.66
CA GLU A 276 -10.68 -18.69 24.23
C GLU A 276 -9.95 -17.36 24.00
N THR A 277 -10.29 -16.30 24.74
CA THR A 277 -9.56 -15.03 24.70
C THR A 277 -8.10 -15.21 25.14
N VAL A 278 -7.86 -15.98 26.19
CA VAL A 278 -6.49 -16.33 26.64
C VAL A 278 -5.72 -17.02 25.52
N ARG A 279 -6.30 -18.05 24.88
CA ARG A 279 -5.67 -18.78 23.77
C ARG A 279 -5.36 -17.88 22.58
N ARG A 280 -6.27 -16.98 22.22
CA ARG A 280 -6.11 -16.07 21.07
C ARG A 280 -5.12 -14.94 21.35
N THR A 281 -4.93 -14.56 22.61
CA THR A 281 -3.98 -13.53 23.01
C THR A 281 -2.59 -14.07 23.34
N ALA A 282 -2.43 -15.40 23.41
CA ALA A 282 -1.16 -16.07 23.65
C ALA A 282 -0.40 -16.45 22.36
N VAL A 283 -0.71 -15.80 21.24
CA VAL A 283 -0.11 -16.06 19.93
C VAL A 283 1.32 -15.53 19.88
N ARG A 284 2.27 -16.36 19.43
CA ARG A 284 3.66 -16.00 19.19
C ARG A 284 3.89 -15.62 17.73
N ASP A 285 4.96 -14.88 17.44
CA ASP A 285 5.34 -14.54 16.06
C ASP A 285 5.54 -15.80 15.18
N SER A 286 5.94 -16.93 15.76
CA SER A 286 6.08 -18.24 15.09
C SER A 286 4.75 -18.81 14.60
N ASP A 287 3.64 -18.44 15.22
CA ASP A 287 2.31 -18.97 14.93
C ASP A 287 1.60 -18.16 13.83
N ILE A 288 2.17 -17.01 13.47
CA ILE A 288 1.61 -16.08 12.50
C ILE A 288 2.24 -16.37 11.13
N MET A 289 1.56 -17.22 10.35
CA MET A 289 1.95 -17.52 8.97
C MET A 289 1.58 -16.39 8.00
N ILE A 290 2.56 -16.00 7.18
CA ILE A 290 2.49 -14.92 6.19
C ILE A 290 2.80 -15.48 4.79
N SER A 291 1.99 -15.07 3.80
CA SER A 291 2.25 -15.42 2.39
C SER A 291 3.25 -14.44 1.77
N ILE A 292 4.18 -14.96 0.97
CA ILE A 292 5.09 -14.16 0.15
C ILE A 292 4.47 -14.04 -1.24
N LYS A 293 4.08 -12.81 -1.61
CA LYS A 293 3.49 -12.49 -2.91
C LYS A 293 4.49 -11.81 -3.83
N ASP A 294 4.50 -12.24 -5.08
CA ASP A 294 5.35 -11.65 -6.11
C ASP A 294 4.68 -10.42 -6.74
N PHE A 295 5.29 -9.26 -6.51
CA PHE A 295 4.89 -7.98 -7.07
C PHE A 295 5.44 -7.74 -8.48
N GLY A 296 6.39 -8.58 -8.94
CA GLY A 296 6.88 -8.62 -10.32
C GLY A 296 5.79 -8.97 -11.32
N VAL A 297 4.74 -9.67 -10.88
CA VAL A 297 3.56 -9.95 -11.70
C VAL A 297 2.53 -8.82 -11.53
N PRO A 298 2.24 -8.02 -12.58
CA PRO A 298 1.31 -6.89 -12.53
C PRO A 298 -0.15 -7.36 -12.56
N SER A 299 -0.52 -8.23 -11.63
CA SER A 299 -1.87 -8.79 -11.47
C SER A 299 -2.39 -8.52 -10.07
N ARG A 300 -3.69 -8.24 -9.94
CA ARG A 300 -4.34 -8.10 -8.63
C ARG A 300 -4.16 -9.36 -7.76
N SER A 301 -4.19 -10.53 -8.39
CA SER A 301 -4.18 -11.81 -7.67
C SER A 301 -2.78 -12.26 -7.24
N ARG A 302 -1.70 -11.57 -7.66
CA ARG A 302 -0.25 -11.82 -7.41
C ARG A 302 0.09 -13.24 -6.90
N PRO A 303 0.87 -14.04 -7.65
CA PRO A 303 1.15 -15.41 -7.24
C PRO A 303 1.83 -15.44 -5.86
N VAL A 304 1.41 -16.41 -5.05
CA VAL A 304 2.05 -16.73 -3.78
C VAL A 304 3.20 -17.69 -4.09
N ILE A 305 4.43 -17.28 -3.77
CA ILE A 305 5.64 -18.07 -4.08
C ILE A 305 6.21 -18.78 -2.85
N GLY A 306 5.69 -18.49 -1.66
CA GLY A 306 6.10 -19.14 -0.42
C GLY A 306 5.24 -18.71 0.76
N GLN A 307 5.45 -19.37 1.90
CA GLN A 307 4.90 -18.99 3.19
C GLN A 307 5.99 -19.08 4.26
N VAL A 308 6.01 -18.10 5.16
CA VAL A 308 6.96 -18.00 6.27
C VAL A 308 6.25 -17.55 7.53
N SER A 309 6.82 -17.82 8.70
CA SER A 309 6.30 -17.26 9.94
C SER A 309 6.72 -15.79 10.09
N TYR A 310 6.00 -15.04 10.92
CA TYR A 310 6.39 -13.67 11.24
C TYR A 310 7.71 -13.63 12.05
N ALA A 311 8.02 -14.71 12.79
CA ALA A 311 9.31 -14.87 13.47
C ALA A 311 10.46 -14.94 12.46
N ASP A 312 10.30 -15.70 11.37
CA ASP A 312 11.31 -15.81 10.31
C ASP A 312 11.54 -14.44 9.66
N LEU A 313 10.46 -13.72 9.32
CA LEU A 313 10.54 -12.36 8.78
C LEU A 313 11.28 -11.39 9.72
N LYS A 314 11.06 -11.50 11.03
CA LYS A 314 11.73 -10.69 12.06
C LYS A 314 13.19 -11.05 12.28
N SER A 315 13.63 -12.26 11.91
CA SER A 315 15.02 -12.70 12.08
C SER A 315 16.00 -11.92 11.20
N GLY A 316 15.53 -11.36 10.08
CA GLY A 316 16.30 -10.55 9.14
C GLY A 316 16.66 -11.26 7.85
N THR A 317 16.55 -12.59 7.80
CA THR A 317 16.73 -13.39 6.58
C THR A 317 15.72 -14.54 6.52
N ILE A 318 15.40 -15.00 5.32
CA ILE A 318 14.58 -16.20 5.08
C ILE A 318 15.19 -17.03 3.97
N GLU A 319 14.87 -18.32 3.93
CA GLU A 319 15.20 -19.20 2.81
C GLU A 319 14.01 -19.27 1.84
N LEU A 320 14.26 -18.98 0.56
CA LEU A 320 13.27 -19.09 -0.51
C LEU A 320 13.96 -19.65 -1.76
N ASN A 321 13.43 -20.74 -2.31
CA ASN A 321 14.04 -21.44 -3.45
C ASN A 321 15.52 -21.86 -3.24
N ASN A 322 15.88 -22.26 -2.01
CA ASN A 322 17.25 -22.59 -1.58
C ASN A 322 18.24 -21.41 -1.65
N GLU A 323 17.73 -20.17 -1.69
CA GLU A 323 18.53 -18.96 -1.57
C GLU A 323 18.16 -18.22 -0.29
N GLU A 324 19.18 -17.67 0.38
CA GLU A 324 18.99 -16.81 1.55
C GLU A 324 18.70 -15.37 1.09
N ILE A 325 17.55 -14.84 1.51
CA ILE A 325 17.07 -13.52 1.10
C ILE A 325 16.89 -12.64 2.35
N THR A 326 17.40 -11.41 2.29
CA THR A 326 17.23 -10.42 3.36
C THR A 326 15.78 -9.95 3.46
N THR A 327 15.28 -9.87 4.68
CA THR A 327 13.96 -9.31 4.99
C THR A 327 14.06 -7.89 5.56
N SER A 328 13.05 -7.07 5.31
CA SER A 328 13.00 -5.70 5.85
C SER A 328 11.58 -5.31 6.26
N SER A 329 11.45 -4.82 7.49
CA SER A 329 10.16 -4.36 8.01
C SER A 329 9.87 -2.92 7.59
N LEU A 330 8.63 -2.67 7.18
CA LEU A 330 8.09 -1.33 6.87
C LEU A 330 7.32 -0.71 8.02
N SER A 331 7.22 -1.43 9.14
CA SER A 331 6.55 -1.02 10.37
C SER A 331 7.55 -0.92 11.51
N SER A 332 7.19 -0.22 12.58
CA SER A 332 8.06 -0.08 13.76
C SER A 332 7.51 -0.88 14.91
N PHE A 333 8.11 -2.05 15.18
CA PHE A 333 7.73 -2.86 16.35
C PHE A 333 7.97 -2.10 17.67
N ARG A 334 9.05 -1.30 17.73
CA ARG A 334 9.32 -0.42 18.89
C ARG A 334 8.18 0.56 19.15
N ARG A 335 7.67 1.24 18.10
CA ARG A 335 6.53 2.15 18.25
C ARG A 335 5.21 1.41 18.49
N ALA A 336 5.02 0.22 17.92
CA ALA A 336 3.87 -0.64 18.23
C ALA A 336 3.84 -1.04 19.72
N LYS A 337 5.00 -1.37 20.30
CA LYS A 337 5.13 -1.63 21.75
C LYS A 337 4.86 -0.37 22.59
N MET A 338 5.29 0.80 22.12
CA MET A 338 4.94 2.07 22.76
C MET A 338 3.43 2.34 22.75
N VAL A 339 2.74 2.01 21.65
CA VAL A 339 1.27 2.08 21.56
C VAL A 339 0.62 1.16 22.59
N ALA A 340 1.00 -0.12 22.62
CA ALA A 340 0.45 -1.10 23.57
C ALA A 340 0.69 -0.69 25.03
N ASN A 341 1.90 -0.25 25.37
CA ASN A 341 2.25 0.22 26.71
C ASN A 341 1.53 1.51 27.12
N THR A 342 1.27 2.42 26.18
CA THR A 342 0.51 3.64 26.47
C THR A 342 -0.95 3.31 26.74
N LEU A 343 -1.53 2.44 25.94
CA LEU A 343 -2.88 1.95 26.17
C LEU A 343 -2.99 1.16 27.49
N LYS A 344 -2.00 0.34 27.82
CA LYS A 344 -1.89 -0.34 29.13
C LYS A 344 -1.98 0.66 30.27
N ARG A 345 -1.16 1.72 30.22
CA ARG A 345 -1.16 2.79 31.23
C ARG A 345 -2.50 3.49 31.34
N TRP A 346 -3.15 3.85 30.23
CA TRP A 346 -4.47 4.50 30.25
C TRP A 346 -5.52 3.66 30.98
N ILE A 347 -5.44 2.34 30.85
CA ILE A 347 -6.38 1.41 31.48
C ILE A 347 -6.01 1.21 32.96
N GLU A 348 -4.73 1.04 33.29
CA GLU A 348 -4.26 0.94 34.69
C GLU A 348 -4.58 2.21 35.49
N GLU A 349 -4.51 3.40 34.87
CA GLU A 349 -4.84 4.69 35.47
C GLU A 349 -6.35 5.01 35.46
N GLY A 350 -7.19 4.11 34.93
CA GLY A 350 -8.64 4.31 34.87
C GLY A 350 -9.12 5.39 33.90
N GLN A 351 -8.26 5.85 32.98
CA GLN A 351 -8.58 6.85 31.96
C GLN A 351 -9.46 6.29 30.84
N MET A 352 -9.43 4.97 30.63
CA MET A 352 -10.22 4.30 29.61
C MET A 352 -10.93 3.08 30.17
N THR A 353 -12.26 3.05 30.08
CA THR A 353 -13.06 1.84 30.29
C THR A 353 -13.20 1.04 29.01
N LEU A 354 -13.44 -0.25 29.14
CA LEU A 354 -13.64 -1.17 28.03
C LEU A 354 -15.11 -1.32 27.66
N CYS A 355 -15.38 -1.67 26.41
CA CYS A 355 -16.70 -2.12 25.99
C CYS A 355 -16.56 -3.25 24.97
N LEU A 356 -17.62 -4.06 24.88
CA LEU A 356 -17.76 -5.02 23.79
C LEU A 356 -18.40 -4.35 22.57
N PRO A 357 -18.23 -4.93 21.37
CA PRO A 357 -18.83 -4.39 20.16
C PRO A 357 -20.34 -4.19 20.30
N THR A 358 -20.83 -2.99 19.98
CA THR A 358 -22.28 -2.75 19.86
C THR A 358 -22.84 -3.33 18.57
N ARG A 359 -21.98 -3.51 17.56
CA ARG A 359 -22.25 -4.27 16.34
C ARG A 359 -21.02 -5.07 15.96
N PHE A 360 -21.20 -6.38 15.79
CA PHE A 360 -20.16 -7.30 15.35
C PHE A 360 -19.85 -7.12 13.87
N ILE A 361 -18.59 -7.39 13.50
CA ILE A 361 -18.14 -7.40 12.11
C ILE A 361 -18.41 -8.79 11.53
N ASP A 362 -18.96 -8.84 10.31
CA ASP A 362 -19.23 -10.10 9.62
C ASP A 362 -17.93 -10.71 9.08
N THR A 363 -17.46 -11.76 9.76
CA THR A 363 -16.21 -12.45 9.43
C THR A 363 -16.29 -13.30 8.15
N SER A 364 -17.48 -13.52 7.59
CA SER A 364 -17.69 -14.27 6.35
C SER A 364 -17.46 -13.42 5.09
N LYS A 365 -17.39 -12.09 5.22
CA LYS A 365 -17.26 -11.18 4.08
C LYS A 365 -15.93 -11.36 3.34
N GLN A 366 -16.03 -11.22 2.02
CA GLN A 366 -14.90 -11.16 1.10
C GLN A 366 -14.96 -9.89 0.26
N ALA A 367 -13.81 -9.27 0.04
CA ALA A 367 -13.68 -8.12 -0.84
C ALA A 367 -13.83 -8.56 -2.30
N LYS A 368 -14.80 -7.97 -3.01
CA LYS A 368 -15.03 -8.24 -4.43
C LYS A 368 -14.07 -7.42 -5.32
N PRO A 369 -13.60 -7.97 -6.45
CA PRO A 369 -13.00 -7.16 -7.49
C PRO A 369 -13.94 -6.04 -7.96
N MET A 370 -13.36 -4.99 -8.52
CA MET A 370 -14.10 -4.06 -9.37
C MET A 370 -14.71 -4.84 -10.55
N ARG A 371 -15.99 -4.61 -10.83
CA ARG A 371 -16.63 -5.14 -12.04
C ARG A 371 -16.21 -4.26 -13.21
N GLU A 372 -15.44 -4.83 -14.13
CA GLU A 372 -15.04 -4.16 -15.36
C GLU A 372 -16.07 -4.47 -16.46
N THR A 373 -16.65 -3.43 -17.04
CA THR A 373 -17.62 -3.57 -18.15
C THR A 373 -16.95 -3.43 -19.52
N ARG A 374 -15.71 -2.95 -19.53
CA ARG A 374 -14.89 -2.74 -20.72
C ARG A 374 -13.77 -3.74 -20.69
N LYS A 375 -13.48 -4.37 -21.83
CA LYS A 375 -12.38 -5.31 -21.93
C LYS A 375 -11.07 -4.52 -22.02
N VAL A 376 -10.09 -4.90 -21.22
CA VAL A 376 -8.72 -4.42 -21.33
C VAL A 376 -8.19 -4.82 -22.71
N VAL A 377 -7.65 -3.85 -23.45
CA VAL A 377 -7.04 -4.12 -24.77
C VAL A 377 -5.72 -4.85 -24.54
N LEU A 378 -5.59 -6.01 -25.17
CA LEU A 378 -4.36 -6.82 -25.08
C LEU A 378 -3.38 -6.47 -26.19
N VAL A 379 -2.09 -6.71 -25.96
CA VAL A 379 -1.02 -6.51 -26.95
C VAL A 379 -1.37 -7.19 -28.29
N GLN A 380 -1.91 -8.41 -28.25
CA GLN A 380 -2.28 -9.18 -29.44
C GLN A 380 -3.32 -8.53 -30.36
N GLU A 381 -4.08 -7.56 -29.85
CA GLU A 381 -5.13 -6.87 -30.59
C GLU A 381 -4.55 -5.78 -31.50
N ILE A 382 -3.35 -5.26 -31.19
CA ILE A 382 -2.74 -4.15 -31.95
C ILE A 382 -1.33 -4.44 -32.48
N MET A 383 -0.65 -5.48 -31.97
CA MET A 383 0.71 -5.88 -32.38
C MET A 383 0.81 -6.21 -33.87
N GLN A 384 2.01 -6.07 -34.42
CA GLN A 384 2.31 -6.46 -35.80
C GLN A 384 2.80 -7.91 -35.85
N ARG A 385 1.96 -8.79 -36.41
CA ARG A 385 2.26 -10.23 -36.53
C ARG A 385 3.33 -10.55 -37.57
N LYS A 386 3.52 -9.69 -38.57
CA LYS A 386 4.56 -9.88 -39.59
C LYS A 386 5.88 -9.30 -39.08
N VAL A 387 6.66 -10.14 -38.39
CA VAL A 387 7.97 -9.73 -37.87
C VAL A 387 9.05 -9.98 -38.92
N VAL A 388 9.82 -8.93 -39.24
CA VAL A 388 11.07 -9.09 -39.96
C VAL A 388 12.17 -9.33 -38.93
N THR A 389 12.83 -10.49 -39.00
CA THR A 389 13.89 -10.89 -38.05
C THR A 389 15.24 -11.10 -38.77
N ILE A 390 16.32 -11.23 -38.00
CA ILE A 390 17.66 -11.53 -38.49
C ILE A 390 18.37 -12.53 -37.58
N LYS A 391 19.26 -13.37 -38.12
CA LYS A 391 20.07 -14.28 -37.30
C LYS A 391 21.34 -13.61 -36.79
N GLU A 392 21.80 -14.01 -35.60
CA GLU A 392 22.98 -13.44 -34.93
C GLU A 392 24.28 -13.54 -35.76
N GLY A 393 24.41 -14.61 -36.56
CA GLY A 393 25.57 -14.86 -37.42
C GLY A 393 25.57 -14.12 -38.76
N GLN A 394 24.46 -13.46 -39.13
CA GLN A 394 24.34 -12.73 -40.40
C GLN A 394 25.15 -11.42 -40.39
N GLU A 395 25.45 -10.90 -41.58
CA GLU A 395 26.21 -9.67 -41.73
C GLU A 395 25.38 -8.42 -41.42
N ILE A 396 26.04 -7.39 -40.93
CA ILE A 396 25.46 -6.06 -40.68
C ILE A 396 24.85 -5.46 -41.96
N THR A 397 25.44 -5.76 -43.12
CA THR A 397 24.95 -5.32 -44.44
C THR A 397 23.55 -5.88 -44.76
N GLU A 398 23.25 -7.11 -44.32
CA GLU A 398 21.94 -7.71 -44.47
C GLU A 398 20.92 -7.09 -43.52
N ALA A 399 21.32 -6.77 -42.29
CA ALA A 399 20.51 -6.04 -41.32
C ALA A 399 20.10 -4.67 -41.87
N ALA A 400 21.07 -3.90 -42.40
CA ALA A 400 20.83 -2.62 -43.03
C ALA A 400 19.87 -2.73 -44.21
N ARG A 401 20.04 -3.75 -45.08
CA ARG A 401 19.15 -3.99 -46.21
C ARG A 401 17.71 -4.32 -45.76
N LYS A 402 17.54 -5.11 -44.70
CA LYS A 402 16.23 -5.45 -44.12
C LYS A 402 15.54 -4.24 -43.50
N LEU A 403 16.28 -3.39 -42.78
CA LEU A 403 15.77 -2.15 -42.21
C LEU A 403 15.37 -1.13 -43.29
N LEU A 404 16.17 -0.98 -44.35
CA LEU A 404 15.88 -0.05 -45.46
C LEU A 404 14.70 -0.51 -46.34
N LYS A 405 14.52 -1.83 -46.51
CA LYS A 405 13.38 -2.40 -47.26
C LYS A 405 12.10 -2.48 -46.43
N GLY A 406 12.22 -2.50 -45.11
CA GLY A 406 11.10 -2.64 -44.20
C GLY A 406 10.51 -1.29 -43.79
N GLU A 407 9.28 -1.31 -43.29
CA GLU A 407 8.66 -0.18 -42.57
C GLU A 407 9.03 -0.19 -41.07
N THR A 408 10.05 -0.96 -40.67
CA THR A 408 10.46 -1.12 -39.28
C THR A 408 11.87 -0.57 -39.05
N ASN A 409 12.03 0.14 -37.94
CA ASN A 409 13.33 0.62 -37.47
C ASN A 409 14.05 -0.39 -36.57
N HIS A 410 13.41 -1.52 -36.26
CA HIS A 410 13.90 -2.50 -35.28
C HIS A 410 13.78 -3.91 -35.85
N LEU A 411 14.85 -4.69 -35.69
CA LEU A 411 14.91 -6.09 -36.07
C LEU A 411 15.21 -6.94 -34.83
N PRO A 412 14.29 -7.81 -34.42
CA PRO A 412 14.58 -8.88 -33.48
C PRO A 412 15.66 -9.81 -34.07
N VAL A 413 16.68 -10.08 -33.26
CA VAL A 413 17.79 -11.00 -33.57
C VAL A 413 17.50 -12.35 -32.95
N LEU A 414 17.55 -13.40 -33.77
CA LEU A 414 17.28 -14.77 -33.37
C LEU A 414 18.56 -15.62 -33.41
N ASN A 415 18.65 -16.62 -32.53
CA ASN A 415 19.64 -17.67 -32.65
C ASN A 415 19.21 -18.76 -33.65
N GLU A 416 20.04 -19.79 -33.82
CA GLU A 416 19.73 -20.92 -34.71
C GLU A 416 18.49 -21.73 -34.30
N GLN A 417 18.11 -21.72 -33.01
CA GLN A 417 16.87 -22.36 -32.53
C GLN A 417 15.62 -21.47 -32.65
N GLY A 418 15.74 -20.28 -33.25
CA GLY A 418 14.63 -19.33 -33.43
C GLY A 418 14.23 -18.56 -32.16
N ARG A 419 15.05 -18.61 -31.10
CA ARG A 419 14.82 -17.84 -29.87
C ARG A 419 15.38 -16.43 -30.00
N LEU A 420 14.73 -15.48 -29.36
CA LEU A 420 15.16 -14.09 -29.32
C LEU A 420 16.45 -13.95 -28.49
N THR A 421 17.52 -13.43 -29.11
CA THR A 421 18.83 -13.21 -28.46
C THR A 421 19.34 -11.78 -28.52
N GLY A 422 18.67 -10.91 -29.29
CA GLY A 422 18.99 -9.50 -29.32
C GLY A 422 17.99 -8.66 -30.10
N VAL A 423 18.22 -7.35 -30.13
CA VAL A 423 17.55 -6.41 -31.05
C VAL A 423 18.62 -5.54 -31.69
N ILE A 424 18.42 -5.24 -32.98
CA ILE A 424 19.23 -4.27 -33.70
C ILE A 424 18.33 -3.19 -34.29
N THR A 425 18.75 -1.94 -34.17
CA THR A 425 18.02 -0.77 -34.65
C THR A 425 18.78 -0.04 -35.76
N THR A 426 18.10 0.85 -36.47
CA THR A 426 18.75 1.76 -37.42
C THR A 426 19.87 2.59 -36.78
N PHE A 427 19.74 2.94 -35.50
CA PHE A 427 20.77 3.64 -34.73
C PHE A 427 22.03 2.79 -34.52
N ASP A 428 21.89 1.48 -34.25
CA ASP A 428 23.03 0.57 -34.06
C ASP A 428 23.84 0.41 -35.35
N ILE A 429 23.15 0.31 -36.49
CA ILE A 429 23.78 0.30 -37.83
C ILE A 429 24.54 1.61 -38.06
N ALA A 430 23.91 2.76 -37.82
CA ALA A 430 24.53 4.07 -38.00
C ALA A 430 25.79 4.22 -37.12
N LYS A 431 25.72 3.77 -35.87
CA LYS A 431 26.85 3.77 -34.92
C LYS A 431 27.99 2.88 -35.39
N ALA A 432 27.69 1.69 -35.93
CA ALA A 432 28.67 0.77 -36.48
C ALA A 432 29.39 1.34 -37.72
N VAL A 433 28.67 2.06 -38.59
CA VAL A 433 29.26 2.73 -39.76
C VAL A 433 30.14 3.91 -39.34
N ALA A 434 29.71 4.71 -38.34
CA ALA A 434 30.45 5.88 -37.87
C ALA A 434 31.74 5.52 -37.10
N ARG A 435 31.83 4.30 -36.57
CA ARG A 435 32.99 3.78 -35.84
C ARG A 435 33.44 2.46 -36.46
N PRO A 436 34.19 2.50 -37.58
CA PRO A 436 34.62 1.31 -38.31
C PRO A 436 35.65 0.50 -37.52
N GLU A 437 35.18 -0.18 -36.48
CA GLU A 437 35.85 -1.34 -35.90
C GLU A 437 35.57 -2.56 -36.79
N ARG A 438 36.33 -3.65 -36.61
CA ARG A 438 36.17 -4.90 -37.39
C ARG A 438 34.92 -5.70 -36.98
N LYS A 439 33.78 -5.03 -36.81
CA LYS A 439 32.47 -5.62 -36.51
C LYS A 439 31.80 -5.96 -37.83
N VAL A 440 31.60 -7.25 -38.08
CA VAL A 440 31.09 -7.74 -39.38
C VAL A 440 29.71 -8.37 -39.19
N LYS A 441 29.40 -8.89 -38.00
CA LYS A 441 28.19 -9.65 -37.72
C LYS A 441 27.21 -8.90 -36.83
N VAL A 442 25.93 -9.26 -36.93
CA VAL A 442 24.85 -8.71 -36.10
C VAL A 442 25.14 -8.86 -34.61
N GLN A 443 25.62 -10.03 -34.19
CA GLN A 443 25.98 -10.31 -32.79
C GLN A 443 27.03 -9.35 -32.19
N ASP A 444 27.82 -8.67 -33.04
CA ASP A 444 28.88 -7.76 -32.62
C ASP A 444 28.32 -6.38 -32.22
N ILE A 445 27.10 -6.05 -32.64
CA ILE A 445 26.47 -4.73 -32.44
C ILE A 445 25.06 -4.79 -31.87
N MET A 446 24.43 -5.96 -31.76
CA MET A 446 23.09 -6.09 -31.20
C MET A 446 23.04 -5.77 -29.70
N THR A 447 21.89 -5.26 -29.25
CA THR A 447 21.57 -5.18 -27.82
C THR A 447 21.07 -6.54 -27.35
N ARG A 448 21.73 -7.13 -26.35
CA ARG A 448 21.43 -8.50 -25.85
C ARG A 448 20.33 -8.53 -24.79
N ASN A 449 20.27 -7.51 -23.93
CA ASN A 449 19.23 -7.40 -22.91
C ASN A 449 17.98 -6.82 -23.57
N VAL A 450 17.13 -7.69 -24.10
CA VAL A 450 15.94 -7.30 -24.85
C VAL A 450 14.75 -7.21 -23.91
N ILE A 451 14.12 -6.04 -23.86
CA ILE A 451 12.84 -5.87 -23.17
C ILE A 451 11.74 -6.42 -24.06
N THR A 452 10.93 -7.33 -23.53
CA THR A 452 9.88 -8.04 -24.27
C THR A 452 8.51 -7.86 -23.63
N THR A 453 7.47 -8.24 -24.37
CA THR A 453 6.09 -8.30 -23.90
C THR A 453 5.44 -9.61 -24.32
N GLN A 454 4.35 -9.99 -23.65
CA GLN A 454 3.56 -11.17 -24.00
C GLN A 454 2.30 -10.74 -24.79
N ALA A 455 1.80 -11.64 -25.63
CA ALA A 455 0.63 -11.36 -26.48
C ALA A 455 -0.65 -11.09 -25.68
N ASP A 456 -0.79 -11.72 -24.51
CA ASP A 456 -1.91 -11.58 -23.57
C ASP A 456 -1.68 -10.52 -22.49
N GLU A 457 -0.56 -9.77 -22.56
CA GLU A 457 -0.28 -8.68 -21.65
C GLU A 457 -1.21 -7.48 -21.93
N PRO A 458 -1.73 -6.79 -20.91
CA PRO A 458 -2.47 -5.54 -21.09
C PRO A 458 -1.63 -4.48 -21.82
N ILE A 459 -2.25 -3.75 -22.74
CA ILE A 459 -1.52 -2.77 -23.55
C ILE A 459 -0.90 -1.64 -22.71
N ASP A 460 -1.54 -1.24 -21.61
CA ASP A 460 -1.05 -0.19 -20.73
C ASP A 460 0.28 -0.58 -20.07
N ILE A 461 0.47 -1.87 -19.75
CA ILE A 461 1.73 -2.39 -19.20
C ILE A 461 2.83 -2.36 -20.27
N ALA A 462 2.49 -2.76 -21.50
CA ALA A 462 3.44 -2.68 -22.61
C ALA A 462 3.81 -1.22 -22.95
N ALA A 463 2.86 -0.28 -22.88
CA ALA A 463 3.11 1.15 -23.04
C ALA A 463 4.04 1.68 -21.93
N GLN A 464 3.83 1.26 -20.68
CA GLN A 464 4.71 1.59 -19.57
C GLN A 464 6.13 1.06 -19.78
N LYS A 465 6.31 -0.16 -20.30
CA LYS A 465 7.63 -0.71 -20.66
C LYS A 465 8.33 0.14 -21.72
N LEU A 466 7.61 0.55 -22.78
CA LEU A 466 8.14 1.43 -23.83
C LEU A 466 8.65 2.76 -23.25
N GLU A 467 7.84 3.40 -22.39
CA GLU A 467 8.18 4.66 -21.74
C GLU A 467 9.35 4.53 -20.77
N HIS A 468 9.29 3.54 -19.87
CA HIS A 468 10.30 3.32 -18.82
C HIS A 468 11.68 3.06 -19.40
N HIS A 469 11.77 2.16 -20.37
CA HIS A 469 13.01 1.77 -21.02
C HIS A 469 13.42 2.75 -22.15
N ARG A 470 12.59 3.76 -22.44
CA ARG A 470 12.79 4.76 -23.50
C ARG A 470 13.04 4.10 -24.87
N ILE A 471 12.28 3.07 -25.18
CA ILE A 471 12.37 2.29 -26.42
C ILE A 471 11.11 2.46 -27.25
N SER A 472 11.24 2.31 -28.57
CA SER A 472 10.13 2.53 -29.52
C SER A 472 9.48 1.25 -30.05
N ALA A 473 9.96 0.07 -29.68
CA ALA A 473 9.21 -1.17 -29.85
C ALA A 473 9.61 -2.26 -28.84
N LEU A 474 8.70 -3.20 -28.66
CA LEU A 474 8.85 -4.41 -27.86
C LEU A 474 8.67 -5.63 -28.75
N PRO A 475 9.66 -6.53 -28.87
CA PRO A 475 9.43 -7.86 -29.38
C PRO A 475 8.39 -8.57 -28.50
N VAL A 476 7.39 -9.15 -29.16
CA VAL A 476 6.37 -9.98 -28.50
C VAL A 476 6.84 -11.43 -28.60
N VAL A 477 7.00 -12.07 -27.45
CA VAL A 477 7.48 -13.45 -27.38
C VAL A 477 6.40 -14.38 -26.84
N ASP A 478 6.55 -15.69 -27.07
CA ASP A 478 5.75 -16.73 -26.42
C ASP A 478 6.42 -17.29 -25.16
N ALA A 479 5.82 -18.31 -24.55
CA ALA A 479 6.34 -18.99 -23.36
C ALA A 479 7.68 -19.72 -23.60
N GLN A 480 8.06 -19.99 -24.85
CA GLN A 480 9.33 -20.61 -25.24
C GLN A 480 10.39 -19.57 -25.66
N ASN A 481 10.10 -18.28 -25.46
CA ASN A 481 10.91 -17.13 -25.86
C ASN A 481 11.14 -17.04 -27.39
N GLN A 482 10.18 -17.52 -28.19
CA GLN A 482 10.18 -17.32 -29.63
C GLN A 482 9.51 -15.98 -29.96
N CYS A 483 10.12 -15.19 -30.84
CA CYS A 483 9.56 -13.89 -31.26
C CYS A 483 8.41 -14.12 -32.25
N ILE A 484 7.18 -13.83 -31.82
CA ILE A 484 5.95 -14.07 -32.60
C ILE A 484 5.36 -12.81 -33.23
N ALA A 485 5.64 -11.63 -32.65
CA ALA A 485 5.19 -10.34 -33.14
C ALA A 485 6.14 -9.21 -32.69
N ILE A 486 5.89 -7.99 -33.12
CA ILE A 486 6.52 -6.78 -32.59
C ILE A 486 5.45 -5.73 -32.32
N LEU A 487 5.57 -5.02 -31.20
CA LEU A 487 4.69 -3.92 -30.82
C LEU A 487 5.49 -2.61 -30.88
N HIS A 488 5.14 -1.70 -31.77
CA HIS A 488 5.75 -0.38 -31.85
C HIS A 488 4.98 0.65 -31.03
N ALA A 489 5.67 1.68 -30.53
CA ALA A 489 5.02 2.81 -29.86
C ALA A 489 3.97 3.50 -30.76
N SER A 490 4.20 3.52 -32.08
CA SER A 490 3.23 4.03 -33.07
C SER A 490 1.96 3.18 -33.18
N ASP A 491 2.00 1.89 -32.80
CA ASP A 491 0.81 1.03 -32.80
C ASP A 491 -0.20 1.47 -31.73
N LEU A 492 0.25 2.13 -30.65
CA LEU A 492 -0.61 2.72 -29.62
C LEU A 492 -1.57 3.77 -30.21
N GLY A 493 -1.20 4.42 -31.32
CA GLY A 493 -2.06 5.33 -32.06
C GLY A 493 -3.37 4.68 -32.55
N LYS A 494 -3.38 3.35 -32.74
CA LYS A 494 -4.59 2.60 -33.13
C LYS A 494 -5.70 2.67 -32.07
N LEU A 495 -5.35 2.93 -30.80
CA LEU A 495 -6.30 3.12 -29.70
C LEU A 495 -7.14 4.39 -29.84
N PHE A 496 -6.67 5.38 -30.63
CA PHE A 496 -7.30 6.70 -30.74
C PHE A 496 -8.07 6.91 -32.06
N LYS A 497 -8.21 5.89 -32.92
CA LYS A 497 -8.93 6.04 -34.19
C LYS A 497 -10.44 6.31 -33.94
N PRO A 498 -10.99 7.44 -34.42
CA PRO A 498 -12.40 7.74 -34.25
C PRO A 498 -13.23 6.83 -35.18
N GLY A 499 -13.93 5.84 -34.61
CA GLY A 499 -14.82 4.97 -35.39
C GLY A 499 -15.07 3.58 -34.80
N GLY A 500 -14.21 3.09 -33.90
CA GLY A 500 -14.56 2.00 -33.00
C GLY A 500 -15.16 2.65 -31.75
N GLY A 501 -16.36 2.25 -31.33
CA GLY A 501 -16.96 2.75 -30.11
C GLY A 501 -15.91 2.82 -29.01
N ARG A 502 -15.79 3.98 -28.35
CA ARG A 502 -15.01 4.10 -27.13
C ARG A 502 -15.41 2.89 -26.28
N PRO A 503 -14.50 1.95 -25.95
CA PRO A 503 -14.81 0.96 -24.93
C PRO A 503 -15.32 1.75 -23.77
#